data_AF-A0A7S3EY25-F1
#
_entry.id   AF-A0A7S3EY25-F1
#
_cell.length_a   1.000
_cell.length_b   1.000
_cell.length_c   1.000
_cell.angle_alpha   90.00
_cell.angle_beta   90.00
_cell.angle_gamma   90.00
#
_symmetry.space_group_name_H-M   'P 1'
#
loop_
_entity.id
_entity.type
_entity.pdbx_description
1 polymer ?
#
loop_
_entity_poly.entity_id
_entity_poly.type
_entity_poly.pdbx_seq_one_letter_code
_entity_poly.pdbx_strand_id
1 'polypeptide(L)'
;MDAWALSYGSSVAFVCVSCAGPQLATQFGTELKLKNCHNTWVEEDDMPTWGQLGCNGLIVLDGSHSVVCRASPAYMQVRELAFRHVETLLQALVGSQPVPHLVPGATVLLKGLVAKPELNGQVGMCVEDEGPSGRCAVALRDGRTLSLKPCNLEVVGATVSGDGCSGGGCANGGCGTGQCALEVDPQRAEGGCTTEGCGKEGCAKRSPVEAEDCSRLDGAADGAGGGAVIKVPSVKVAVLDEEHARCEAALVQLAERRDSAALRQLLCAYEEHFAHEEALLDQHLYAGVKQEGGFSADKSARSSHFADHERMLSEIRALLLLGSDSLDDAISDAISAAEVQRLTAEFERHATAYDGGYADRLSAAMAL
;
A
#
# COMPACT_ATOMS: atom_id res chain seq x y z
N MET A 1 -18.07 11.07 3.83
CA MET A 1 -18.85 11.55 2.67
C MET A 1 -20.10 12.32 3.10
N ASP A 2 -21.06 11.72 3.80
CA ASP A 2 -22.31 12.41 4.19
C ASP A 2 -22.07 13.71 5.00
N ALA A 3 -21.15 13.65 5.97
CA ALA A 3 -20.74 14.83 6.74
C ALA A 3 -20.12 15.94 5.87
N TRP A 4 -19.33 15.57 4.85
CA TRP A 4 -18.82 16.56 3.90
C TRP A 4 -19.93 17.15 3.04
N ALA A 5 -20.87 16.33 2.56
CA ALA A 5 -22.01 16.83 1.78
C ALA A 5 -22.82 17.87 2.57
N LEU A 6 -23.01 17.65 3.88
CA LEU A 6 -23.61 18.63 4.76
C LEU A 6 -22.75 19.91 4.90
N SER A 7 -21.43 19.77 5.06
CA SER A 7 -20.52 20.90 5.28
C SER A 7 -20.33 21.78 4.04
N TYR A 8 -20.22 21.18 2.85
CA TYR A 8 -20.02 21.92 1.60
C TYR A 8 -21.35 22.40 0.98
N GLY A 9 -22.48 21.84 1.41
CA GLY A 9 -23.80 22.19 0.93
C GLY A 9 -23.91 22.07 -0.59
N SER A 10 -24.42 23.11 -1.25
CA SER A 10 -24.57 23.12 -2.71
C SER A 10 -23.28 23.38 -3.48
N SER A 11 -22.14 23.60 -2.80
CA SER A 11 -20.87 23.92 -3.47
C SER A 11 -20.17 22.68 -4.04
N VAL A 12 -20.46 21.50 -3.47
CA VAL A 12 -19.87 20.22 -3.90
C VAL A 12 -20.93 19.13 -3.83
N ALA A 13 -21.10 18.40 -4.92
CA ALA A 13 -21.94 17.21 -4.94
C ALA A 13 -21.11 15.98 -4.55
N PHE A 14 -21.54 15.26 -3.51
CA PHE A 14 -20.96 13.98 -3.15
C PHE A 14 -21.85 12.85 -3.65
N VAL A 15 -21.27 11.93 -4.41
CA VAL A 15 -21.98 10.81 -5.03
C VAL A 15 -21.36 9.50 -4.56
N CYS A 16 -22.14 8.68 -3.86
CA CYS A 16 -21.82 7.30 -3.52
C CYS A 16 -22.45 6.41 -4.59
N VAL A 17 -21.62 5.67 -5.32
CA VAL A 17 -22.05 4.79 -6.43
C VAL A 17 -21.76 3.34 -6.04
N SER A 18 -22.81 2.55 -5.86
CA SER A 18 -22.73 1.09 -5.69
C SER A 18 -22.49 0.40 -7.04
N CYS A 19 -21.61 -0.59 -7.06
CA CYS A 19 -21.25 -1.35 -8.26
C CYS A 19 -21.82 -2.76 -8.24
N ALA A 20 -22.57 -3.12 -7.19
CA ALA A 20 -23.26 -4.41 -7.07
C ALA A 20 -24.78 -4.21 -7.09
N GLY A 21 -25.24 -3.26 -7.91
CA GLY A 21 -26.66 -3.00 -8.13
C GLY A 21 -27.36 -2.19 -7.03
N PRO A 22 -28.70 -2.03 -7.18
CA PRO A 22 -29.52 -1.15 -6.35
C PRO A 22 -29.73 -1.64 -4.92
N GLN A 23 -29.66 -2.95 -4.67
CA GLN A 23 -29.83 -3.53 -3.33
C GLN A 23 -28.70 -3.09 -2.40
N LEU A 24 -27.44 -3.19 -2.86
CA LEU A 24 -26.29 -2.75 -2.09
C LEU A 24 -26.31 -1.23 -1.85
N ALA A 25 -26.69 -0.44 -2.86
CA ALA A 25 -26.89 1.00 -2.68
C ALA A 25 -27.90 1.29 -1.57
N THR A 26 -29.06 0.62 -1.58
CA THR A 26 -30.11 0.78 -0.56
C THR A 26 -29.61 0.40 0.83
N GLN A 27 -28.86 -0.69 0.94
CA GLN A 27 -28.25 -1.14 2.18
C GLN A 27 -27.27 -0.11 2.73
N PHE A 28 -26.32 0.38 1.92
CA PHE A 28 -25.37 1.43 2.32
C PHE A 28 -26.07 2.71 2.75
N GLY A 29 -27.09 3.14 2.01
CA GLY A 29 -27.89 4.31 2.38
C GLY A 29 -28.51 4.17 3.77
N THR A 30 -28.99 2.98 4.12
CA THR A 30 -29.63 2.69 5.40
C THR A 30 -28.62 2.56 6.53
N GLU A 31 -27.61 1.70 6.37
CA GLU A 31 -26.62 1.36 7.40
C GLU A 31 -25.70 2.54 7.71
N LEU A 32 -25.21 3.23 6.68
CA LEU A 32 -24.35 4.41 6.83
C LEU A 32 -25.15 5.70 7.06
N LYS A 33 -26.49 5.62 7.07
CA LYS A 33 -27.42 6.72 7.31
C LYS A 33 -27.17 7.92 6.38
N LEU A 34 -26.94 7.65 5.10
CA LEU A 34 -26.66 8.67 4.08
C LEU A 34 -27.93 9.49 3.83
N LYS A 35 -27.85 10.81 4.03
CA LYS A 35 -28.98 11.75 3.90
C LYS A 35 -28.65 12.95 3.02
N ASN A 36 -27.40 13.36 2.99
CA ASN A 36 -26.93 14.59 2.38
C ASN A 36 -26.18 14.33 1.06
N CYS A 37 -25.58 13.15 0.89
CA CYS A 37 -24.96 12.75 -0.38
C CYS A 37 -25.93 12.01 -1.30
N HIS A 38 -25.67 12.06 -2.60
CA HIS A 38 -26.39 11.26 -3.59
C HIS A 38 -25.93 9.80 -3.50
N ASN A 39 -26.86 8.90 -3.23
CA ASN A 39 -26.59 7.46 -3.19
C ASN A 39 -27.27 6.80 -4.39
N THR A 40 -26.47 6.17 -5.25
CA THR A 40 -26.92 5.59 -6.52
C THR A 40 -26.17 4.29 -6.80
N TRP A 41 -26.51 3.64 -7.90
CA TRP A 41 -25.77 2.50 -8.43
C TRP A 41 -25.47 2.70 -9.91
N VAL A 42 -24.60 1.85 -10.43
CA VAL A 42 -24.28 1.73 -11.85
C VAL A 42 -24.45 0.26 -12.25
N GLU A 43 -24.96 0.03 -13.45
CA GLU A 43 -25.09 -1.31 -14.02
C GLU A 43 -23.72 -1.80 -14.50
N GLU A 44 -23.52 -3.11 -14.55
CA GLU A 44 -22.23 -3.72 -14.94
C GLU A 44 -21.77 -3.25 -16.34
N ASP A 45 -22.70 -3.13 -17.28
CA ASP A 45 -22.45 -2.66 -18.65
C ASP A 45 -22.05 -1.17 -18.72
N ASP A 46 -22.38 -0.38 -17.69
CA ASP A 46 -22.13 1.06 -17.61
C ASP A 46 -20.94 1.43 -16.69
N MET A 47 -20.19 0.43 -16.21
CA MET A 47 -19.04 0.66 -15.33
C MET A 47 -17.99 1.55 -16.01
N PRO A 48 -17.50 2.61 -15.34
CA PRO A 48 -16.44 3.44 -15.89
C PRO A 48 -15.17 2.62 -16.11
N THR A 49 -14.50 2.82 -17.24
CA THR A 49 -13.22 2.16 -17.57
C THR A 49 -12.01 2.74 -16.82
N TRP A 50 -12.24 3.76 -16.00
CA TRP A 50 -11.23 4.51 -15.26
C TRP A 50 -11.77 4.96 -13.90
N GLY A 51 -10.86 5.25 -12.96
CA GLY A 51 -11.21 5.60 -11.58
C GLY A 51 -11.16 4.38 -10.64
N GLN A 52 -11.25 4.63 -9.34
CA GLN A 52 -11.07 3.61 -8.31
C GLN A 52 -12.34 3.53 -7.43
N LEU A 53 -12.78 2.31 -7.09
CA LEU A 53 -13.96 2.07 -6.24
C LEU A 53 -13.56 1.26 -4.99
N GLY A 54 -14.33 1.45 -3.92
CA GLY A 54 -14.09 0.83 -2.61
C GLY A 54 -13.21 1.66 -1.66
N CYS A 55 -12.47 1.00 -0.76
CA CYS A 55 -11.65 1.60 0.31
C CYS A 55 -10.39 2.35 -0.17
N ASN A 56 -10.39 2.71 -1.44
CA ASN A 56 -9.21 2.85 -2.27
C ASN A 56 -8.99 4.31 -2.72
N GLY A 57 -9.79 5.23 -2.18
CA GLY A 57 -9.76 6.65 -2.49
C GLY A 57 -11.05 7.15 -3.12
N LEU A 58 -11.03 8.41 -3.53
CA LEU A 58 -12.15 9.13 -4.13
C LEU A 58 -11.73 9.70 -5.48
N ILE A 59 -12.70 9.76 -6.40
CA ILE A 59 -12.59 10.48 -7.67
C ILE A 59 -13.06 11.92 -7.43
N VAL A 60 -12.29 12.90 -7.90
CA VAL A 60 -12.64 14.32 -7.81
C VAL A 60 -12.76 14.90 -9.21
N LEU A 61 -13.92 15.50 -9.49
CA LEU A 61 -14.20 16.23 -10.72
C LEU A 61 -14.33 17.72 -10.41
N ASP A 62 -13.98 18.58 -11.36
CA ASP A 62 -14.26 20.02 -11.26
C ASP A 62 -15.69 20.38 -11.73
N GLY A 63 -16.04 21.67 -11.67
CA GLY A 63 -17.34 22.18 -12.12
C GLY A 63 -17.61 22.06 -13.63
N SER A 64 -16.60 21.69 -14.43
CA SER A 64 -16.73 21.36 -15.85
C SER A 64 -16.86 19.86 -16.12
N HIS A 65 -16.91 19.05 -15.05
CA HIS A 65 -16.86 17.59 -15.06
C HIS A 65 -15.52 17.02 -15.57
N SER A 66 -14.45 17.81 -15.53
CA SER A 66 -13.10 17.33 -15.86
C SER A 66 -12.49 16.63 -14.65
N VAL A 67 -11.74 15.55 -14.89
CA VAL A 67 -11.13 14.74 -13.83
C VAL A 67 -9.93 15.46 -13.24
N VAL A 68 -10.03 15.85 -11.97
CA VAL A 68 -8.94 16.50 -11.21
C VAL A 68 -8.11 15.45 -10.48
N CYS A 69 -8.77 14.45 -9.91
CA CYS A 69 -8.13 13.34 -9.22
C CYS A 69 -8.83 12.04 -9.57
N ARG A 70 -8.09 11.10 -10.18
CA ARG A 70 -8.62 9.77 -10.55
C ARG A 70 -8.75 8.83 -9.36
N ALA A 71 -7.92 9.04 -8.34
CA ALA A 71 -7.92 8.30 -7.09
C ALA A 71 -7.14 9.09 -6.04
N SER A 72 -7.84 9.59 -5.02
CA SER A 72 -7.17 10.09 -3.82
C SER A 72 -6.44 8.94 -3.12
N PRO A 73 -5.48 9.22 -2.22
CA PRO A 73 -4.91 8.19 -1.35
C PRO A 73 -6.00 7.41 -0.61
N ALA A 74 -5.78 6.12 -0.41
CA ALA A 74 -6.69 5.26 0.34
C ALA A 74 -6.59 5.56 1.84
N TYR A 75 -7.74 5.57 2.55
CA TYR A 75 -7.75 5.75 4.00
C TYR A 75 -6.90 4.69 4.73
N MET A 76 -6.91 3.45 4.23
CA MET A 76 -6.12 2.38 4.84
C MET A 76 -4.60 2.60 4.71
N GLN A 77 -4.17 3.34 3.69
CA GLN A 77 -2.74 3.64 3.45
C GLN A 77 -2.24 4.83 4.25
N VAL A 78 -3.01 5.93 4.28
CA VAL A 78 -2.52 7.22 4.83
C VAL A 78 -3.45 7.83 5.90
N ARG A 79 -4.47 7.09 6.35
CA ARG A 79 -5.41 7.46 7.41
C ARG A 79 -6.06 8.83 7.13
N GLU A 80 -6.13 9.69 8.14
CA GLU A 80 -6.75 11.01 8.07
C GLU A 80 -6.15 11.92 6.98
N LEU A 81 -4.93 11.65 6.52
CA LEU A 81 -4.34 12.38 5.39
C LEU A 81 -5.10 12.14 4.08
N ALA A 82 -5.78 11.00 3.93
CA ALA A 82 -6.64 10.73 2.78
C ALA A 82 -7.81 11.73 2.72
N PHE A 83 -8.37 12.08 3.88
CA PHE A 83 -9.44 13.06 3.97
C PHE A 83 -8.91 14.47 3.74
N ARG A 84 -7.80 14.84 4.39
CA ARG A 84 -7.15 16.14 4.17
C ARG A 84 -6.77 16.36 2.71
N HIS A 85 -6.31 15.33 2.01
CA HIS A 85 -6.02 15.39 0.58
C HIS A 85 -7.23 15.86 -0.22
N VAL A 86 -8.38 15.21 -0.02
CA VAL A 86 -9.63 15.52 -0.73
C VAL A 86 -10.13 16.91 -0.35
N GLU A 87 -10.04 17.28 0.93
CA GLU A 87 -10.42 18.62 1.40
C GLU A 87 -9.56 19.72 0.75
N THR A 88 -8.25 19.53 0.64
CA THR A 88 -7.36 20.48 -0.06
C THR A 88 -7.76 20.63 -1.53
N LEU A 89 -8.06 19.53 -2.23
CA LEU A 89 -8.54 19.60 -3.62
C LEU A 89 -9.87 20.35 -3.74
N LEU A 90 -10.85 20.01 -2.90
CA LEU A 90 -12.17 20.63 -2.92
C LEU A 90 -12.10 22.12 -2.58
N GLN A 91 -11.28 22.52 -1.60
CA GLN A 91 -11.10 23.91 -1.23
C GLN A 91 -10.53 24.74 -2.39
N ALA A 92 -9.53 24.20 -3.11
CA ALA A 92 -8.98 24.85 -4.30
C ALA A 92 -10.05 25.00 -5.40
N LEU A 93 -10.79 23.93 -5.70
CA LEU A 93 -11.81 23.94 -6.75
C LEU A 93 -12.98 24.87 -6.44
N VAL A 94 -13.52 24.82 -5.21
CA VAL A 94 -14.60 25.71 -4.75
C VAL A 94 -14.13 27.17 -4.75
N GLY A 95 -12.88 27.41 -4.37
CA GLY A 95 -12.26 28.73 -4.40
C GLY A 95 -11.85 29.22 -5.79
N SER A 96 -12.02 28.39 -6.84
CA SER A 96 -11.48 28.66 -8.20
C SER A 96 -9.98 28.97 -8.20
N GLN A 97 -9.23 28.32 -7.30
CA GLN A 97 -7.79 28.42 -7.18
C GLN A 97 -7.10 27.26 -7.92
N PRO A 98 -5.84 27.42 -8.35
CA PRO A 98 -5.09 26.31 -8.92
C PRO A 98 -4.95 25.20 -7.88
N VAL A 99 -5.11 23.96 -8.33
CA VAL A 99 -4.94 22.78 -7.49
C VAL A 99 -3.48 22.71 -7.02
N PRO A 100 -3.21 22.57 -5.70
CA PRO A 100 -1.85 22.47 -5.21
C PRO A 100 -1.11 21.29 -5.83
N HIS A 101 0.11 21.52 -6.31
CA HIS A 101 0.99 20.45 -6.79
C HIS A 101 1.38 19.47 -5.69
N LEU A 102 1.37 19.92 -4.43
CA LEU A 102 1.62 19.11 -3.27
C LEU A 102 0.43 19.11 -2.32
N VAL A 103 -0.07 17.91 -2.05
CA VAL A 103 -1.26 17.67 -1.24
C VAL A 103 -0.94 16.71 -0.11
N PRO A 104 -1.66 16.77 1.03
CA PRO A 104 -1.48 15.82 2.12
C PRO A 104 -1.63 14.36 1.66
N GLY A 105 -0.88 13.45 2.26
CA GLY A 105 -0.82 12.03 1.90
C GLY A 105 0.03 11.72 0.66
N ALA A 106 0.54 12.73 -0.06
CA ALA A 106 1.46 12.50 -1.17
C ALA A 106 2.81 11.98 -0.66
N THR A 107 3.32 10.91 -1.29
CA THR A 107 4.68 10.43 -1.06
C THR A 107 5.67 11.30 -1.82
N VAL A 108 6.75 11.74 -1.16
CA VAL A 108 7.70 12.71 -1.71
C VAL A 108 9.15 12.23 -1.55
N LEU A 109 9.96 12.45 -2.57
CA LEU A 109 11.41 12.33 -2.53
C LEU A 109 12.02 13.67 -2.16
N LEU A 110 12.85 13.69 -1.12
CA LEU A 110 13.56 14.88 -0.70
C LEU A 110 14.75 15.11 -1.63
N LYS A 111 14.90 16.33 -2.13
CA LYS A 111 16.03 16.74 -2.98
C LYS A 111 16.44 18.18 -2.71
N GLY A 112 17.68 18.52 -3.09
CA GLY A 112 18.16 19.91 -3.04
C GLY A 112 18.25 20.53 -1.63
N LEU A 113 18.21 19.73 -0.57
CA LEU A 113 18.42 20.22 0.80
C LEU A 113 19.88 20.61 0.99
N VAL A 114 20.13 21.90 1.20
CA VAL A 114 21.47 22.45 1.46
C VAL A 114 21.84 22.34 2.94
N ALA A 115 20.88 22.55 3.84
CA ALA A 115 21.12 22.54 5.28
C ALA A 115 21.27 21.12 5.86
N LYS A 116 20.69 20.12 5.20
CA LYS A 116 20.68 18.71 5.60
C LYS A 116 20.83 17.81 4.37
N PRO A 117 21.99 17.84 3.69
CA PRO A 117 22.19 17.12 2.45
C PRO A 117 22.06 15.59 2.60
N GLU A 118 22.27 15.05 3.80
CA GLU A 118 22.10 13.64 4.16
C GLU A 118 20.67 13.12 4.03
N LEU A 119 19.69 14.02 3.98
CA LEU A 119 18.28 13.68 3.80
C LEU A 119 17.86 13.64 2.32
N ASN A 120 18.71 14.10 1.41
CA ASN A 120 18.42 14.01 -0.02
C ASN A 120 18.40 12.54 -0.48
N GLY A 121 17.43 12.19 -1.31
CA GLY A 121 17.18 10.81 -1.73
C GLY A 121 16.29 10.01 -0.76
N GLN A 122 15.97 10.55 0.41
CA GLN A 122 15.01 9.90 1.32
C GLN A 122 13.57 10.16 0.89
N VAL A 123 12.71 9.20 1.19
CA VAL A 123 11.26 9.29 0.94
C VAL A 123 10.56 9.71 2.23
N GLY A 124 9.64 10.65 2.11
CA GLY A 124 8.73 11.07 3.17
C GLY A 124 7.29 11.14 2.69
N MET A 125 6.39 11.46 3.61
CA MET A 125 4.98 11.69 3.33
C MET A 125 4.63 13.14 3.65
N CYS A 126 4.02 13.83 2.69
CA CYS A 126 3.47 15.16 2.90
C CYS A 126 2.31 15.07 3.90
N VAL A 127 2.46 15.70 5.06
CA VAL A 127 1.40 15.74 6.08
C VAL A 127 0.60 17.05 6.02
N GLU A 128 1.24 18.13 5.56
CA GLU A 128 0.60 19.43 5.30
C GLU A 128 1.12 20.02 4.00
N ASP A 129 0.19 20.59 3.23
CA ASP A 129 0.45 21.32 1.99
C ASP A 129 1.22 22.62 2.22
N GLU A 130 1.48 23.35 1.13
CA GLU A 130 2.11 24.67 1.19
C GLU A 130 1.14 25.67 1.84
N GLY A 131 1.12 25.69 3.17
CA GLY A 131 0.33 26.64 3.94
C GLY A 131 0.88 28.08 3.79
N PRO A 132 0.38 29.04 4.59
CA PRO A 132 0.76 30.46 4.49
C PRO A 132 2.27 30.74 4.65
N SER A 133 3.02 29.79 5.21
CA SER A 133 4.47 29.88 5.39
C SER A 133 5.29 29.61 4.13
N GLY A 134 4.66 29.14 3.04
CA GLY A 134 5.36 28.73 1.81
C GLY A 134 6.19 27.46 1.98
N ARG A 135 5.83 26.62 2.97
CA ARG A 135 6.52 25.37 3.31
C ARG A 135 5.52 24.28 3.58
N CYS A 136 5.90 23.06 3.22
CA CYS A 136 5.15 21.84 3.43
C CYS A 136 5.74 21.08 4.61
N ALA A 137 4.90 20.47 5.42
CA ALA A 137 5.34 19.57 6.48
C ALA A 137 5.44 18.16 5.91
N VAL A 138 6.61 17.53 6.08
CA VAL A 138 6.90 16.20 5.57
C VAL A 138 7.32 15.30 6.72
N ALA A 139 6.55 14.24 6.95
CA ALA A 139 6.90 13.19 7.89
C ALA A 139 7.89 12.21 7.23
N LEU A 140 9.02 11.99 7.89
CA LEU A 140 9.99 10.97 7.53
C LEU A 140 9.66 9.65 8.24
N ARG A 141 10.25 8.56 7.75
CA ARG A 141 10.09 7.22 8.33
C ARG A 141 10.56 7.11 9.78
N ASP A 142 11.53 7.93 10.18
CA ASP A 142 12.04 8.00 11.54
C ASP A 142 11.11 8.77 12.51
N GLY A 143 9.91 9.14 12.06
CA GLY A 143 8.91 9.86 12.84
C GLY A 143 9.15 11.37 12.95
N ARG A 144 10.24 11.90 12.38
CA ARG A 144 10.48 13.34 12.36
C ARG A 144 9.63 14.03 11.29
N THR A 145 9.09 15.18 11.64
CA THR A 145 8.41 16.06 10.68
C THR A 145 9.31 17.24 10.34
N LEU A 146 9.52 17.49 9.05
CA LEU A 146 10.36 18.57 8.53
C LEU A 146 9.53 19.60 7.77
N SER A 147 9.79 20.88 8.00
CA SER A 147 9.20 21.98 7.25
C SER A 147 10.08 22.34 6.04
N LEU A 148 9.71 21.82 4.88
CA LEU A 148 10.50 21.87 3.65
C LEU A 148 9.84 22.76 2.60
N LYS A 149 10.64 23.38 1.75
CA LYS A 149 10.11 24.14 0.60
C LYS A 149 9.61 23.16 -0.47
N PRO A 150 8.54 23.47 -1.21
CA PRO A 150 8.06 22.62 -2.30
C PRO A 150 9.14 22.29 -3.34
N CYS A 151 10.06 23.21 -3.64
CA CYS A 151 11.16 22.97 -4.58
C CYS A 151 12.13 21.85 -4.15
N ASN A 152 12.10 21.48 -2.87
CA ASN A 152 12.93 20.41 -2.32
C ASN A 152 12.18 19.07 -2.25
N LEU A 153 10.98 19.01 -2.81
CA LEU A 153 10.09 17.85 -2.75
C LEU A 153 9.69 17.46 -4.17
N GLU A 154 9.76 16.17 -4.46
CA GLU A 154 9.31 15.60 -5.72
C GLU A 154 8.31 14.50 -5.44
N VAL A 155 7.10 14.60 -5.97
CA VAL A 155 6.06 13.60 -5.71
C VAL A 155 6.43 12.28 -6.37
N VAL A 156 6.50 11.22 -5.57
CA VAL A 156 6.78 9.86 -6.03
C VAL A 156 5.44 9.14 -6.20
N GLY A 157 5.16 8.69 -7.43
CA GLY A 157 3.99 7.86 -7.71
C GLY A 157 2.66 8.59 -7.92
N ALA A 158 2.61 9.93 -7.97
CA ALA A 158 1.42 10.63 -8.43
C ALA A 158 1.45 10.76 -9.96
N THR A 159 0.61 10.02 -10.65
CA THR A 159 0.22 10.35 -12.03
C THR A 159 -0.61 11.62 -11.99
N VAL A 160 0.05 12.78 -11.94
CA VAL A 160 -0.54 14.04 -12.39
C VAL A 160 -0.04 14.22 -13.82
N SER A 161 -0.92 14.03 -14.79
CA SER A 161 -0.63 14.43 -16.17
C SER A 161 -1.82 15.20 -16.67
N GLY A 162 -1.63 16.51 -16.78
CA GLY A 162 -2.41 17.33 -17.70
C GLY A 162 -2.28 16.77 -19.12
N ASP A 163 -3.37 16.95 -19.87
CA ASP A 163 -3.53 16.84 -21.31
C ASP A 163 -2.42 16.18 -22.15
N GLY A 164 -2.77 15.08 -22.82
CA GLY A 164 -2.03 14.67 -24.02
C GLY A 164 -2.20 13.22 -24.50
N CYS A 165 -3.32 12.96 -25.17
CA CYS A 165 -3.46 12.01 -26.30
C CYS A 165 -3.45 10.48 -26.05
N SER A 166 -4.65 9.91 -26.27
CA SER A 166 -4.95 8.87 -27.27
C SER A 166 -4.27 7.50 -27.20
N GLY A 167 -5.08 6.52 -26.77
CA GLY A 167 -5.27 5.20 -27.35
C GLY A 167 -4.13 4.53 -28.13
N GLY A 168 -3.72 3.35 -27.66
CA GLY A 168 -2.98 2.39 -28.48
C GLY A 168 -2.39 1.28 -27.63
N GLY A 169 -3.09 0.16 -27.54
CA GLY A 169 -2.52 -1.07 -27.01
C GLY A 169 -1.37 -1.55 -27.90
N CYS A 170 -0.28 -1.98 -27.27
CA CYS A 170 0.77 -2.75 -27.93
C CYS A 170 0.94 -4.07 -27.15
N ALA A 171 0.19 -5.07 -27.61
CA ALA A 171 0.57 -6.46 -27.43
C ALA A 171 1.62 -6.83 -28.49
N ASN A 172 2.48 -7.79 -28.14
CA ASN A 172 3.55 -8.42 -28.91
C ASN A 172 4.92 -7.71 -28.97
N GLY A 173 5.82 -8.23 -28.14
CA GLY A 173 7.03 -8.92 -28.58
C GLY A 173 8.00 -8.18 -29.51
N GLY A 174 9.18 -7.86 -28.98
CA GLY A 174 10.34 -7.52 -29.79
C GLY A 174 11.38 -6.72 -29.02
N CYS A 175 12.36 -7.40 -28.43
CA CYS A 175 13.58 -6.75 -27.99
C CYS A 175 14.29 -6.14 -29.21
N GLY A 176 14.67 -4.87 -29.10
CA GLY A 176 15.43 -4.16 -30.11
C GLY A 176 16.09 -2.96 -29.46
N THR A 177 17.31 -3.15 -28.97
CA THR A 177 18.20 -2.09 -28.51
C THR A 177 18.54 -1.14 -29.66
N GLY A 178 18.42 0.17 -29.43
CA GLY A 178 18.89 1.23 -30.33
C GLY A 178 18.54 2.60 -29.77
N GLN A 179 19.33 3.15 -28.83
CA GLN A 179 20.35 4.16 -29.11
C GLN A 179 19.86 5.33 -29.98
N CYS A 180 19.48 6.42 -29.31
CA CYS A 180 19.60 7.77 -29.84
C CYS A 180 21.07 8.18 -29.67
N ALA A 181 21.86 8.11 -30.75
CA ALA A 181 23.17 8.75 -30.80
C ALA A 181 23.35 9.42 -32.16
N LEU A 182 23.86 10.64 -32.08
CA LEU A 182 24.04 11.63 -33.12
C LEU A 182 24.88 11.10 -34.29
N GLU A 183 24.49 11.47 -35.50
CA GLU A 183 25.27 11.29 -36.72
C GLU A 183 26.54 12.13 -36.69
N VAL A 184 27.71 11.49 -36.76
CA VAL A 184 28.91 12.02 -37.42
C VAL A 184 29.73 10.86 -37.98
N ASP A 185 29.97 10.87 -39.29
CA ASP A 185 30.91 10.04 -40.06
C ASP A 185 31.99 11.00 -40.64
N PRO A 186 33.18 10.60 -41.18
CA PRO A 186 33.85 9.29 -41.23
C PRO A 186 35.35 9.32 -40.87
N GLN A 187 35.94 8.12 -40.89
CA GLN A 187 37.30 7.76 -41.36
C GLN A 187 38.25 7.10 -40.33
N ARG A 188 38.48 5.81 -40.60
CA ARG A 188 39.78 5.11 -40.67
C ARG A 188 40.23 4.27 -39.46
N ALA A 189 40.79 3.11 -39.85
CA ALA A 189 41.79 2.27 -39.18
C ALA A 189 41.28 1.04 -38.42
N GLU A 190 41.28 -0.07 -39.17
CA GLU A 190 41.87 -1.39 -38.88
C GLU A 190 42.49 -1.62 -37.50
N GLY A 191 42.20 -2.79 -36.90
CA GLY A 191 42.96 -3.34 -35.79
C GLY A 191 42.29 -4.54 -35.13
N GLY A 192 42.47 -5.73 -35.71
CA GLY A 192 42.18 -6.99 -35.02
C GLY A 192 43.23 -7.29 -33.94
N CYS A 193 42.83 -8.02 -32.90
CA CYS A 193 43.77 -8.74 -32.06
C CYS A 193 43.12 -10.00 -31.47
N THR A 194 43.97 -10.99 -31.36
CA THR A 194 43.75 -12.43 -31.31
C THR A 194 43.57 -12.97 -29.89
N THR A 195 43.19 -14.25 -29.88
CA THR A 195 43.15 -15.22 -28.78
C THR A 195 44.44 -15.36 -27.96
N GLU A 196 44.27 -16.02 -26.79
CA GLU A 196 45.25 -16.58 -25.84
C GLU A 196 45.70 -15.60 -24.74
N GLY A 197 45.59 -15.87 -23.44
CA GLY A 197 45.25 -17.06 -22.65
C GLY A 197 45.54 -16.75 -21.17
N CYS A 198 45.38 -17.76 -20.30
CA CYS A 198 45.67 -17.77 -18.84
C CYS A 198 44.49 -17.32 -17.95
N GLY A 199 44.04 -18.05 -16.93
CA GLY A 199 44.53 -19.28 -16.32
C GLY A 199 43.45 -19.85 -15.40
N LYS A 200 43.51 -21.18 -15.23
CA LYS A 200 42.59 -22.01 -14.43
C LYS A 200 42.78 -21.73 -12.94
N GLU A 201 41.72 -21.43 -12.20
CA GLU A 201 41.52 -21.90 -10.81
C GLU A 201 40.02 -22.01 -10.48
N GLY A 202 39.61 -23.20 -10.02
CA GLY A 202 38.58 -23.37 -8.98
C GLY A 202 37.11 -23.02 -9.27
N CYS A 203 36.45 -23.72 -10.18
CA CYS A 203 34.97 -23.77 -10.20
C CYS A 203 34.47 -24.75 -9.12
N ALA A 204 34.32 -24.26 -7.89
CA ALA A 204 33.65 -24.98 -6.81
C ALA A 204 32.18 -24.55 -6.76
N LYS A 205 31.32 -25.51 -7.08
CA LYS A 205 29.87 -25.48 -6.92
C LYS A 205 29.51 -25.01 -5.51
N ARG A 206 28.76 -23.91 -5.37
CA ARG A 206 28.05 -23.59 -4.13
C ARG A 206 26.65 -24.19 -4.21
N SER A 207 26.39 -25.07 -3.26
CA SER A 207 25.15 -25.78 -3.01
C SER A 207 24.04 -24.83 -2.53
N PRO A 208 22.77 -25.25 -2.59
CA PRO A 208 21.64 -24.47 -2.07
C PRO A 208 21.74 -24.36 -0.55
N VAL A 209 21.47 -23.18 -0.01
CA VAL A 209 21.33 -22.96 1.43
C VAL A 209 20.01 -23.61 1.85
N GLU A 210 20.09 -24.43 2.89
CA GLU A 210 19.01 -25.28 3.39
C GLU A 210 17.85 -24.41 3.92
N ALA A 211 16.63 -24.77 3.51
CA ALA A 211 15.40 -24.29 4.13
C ALA A 211 15.33 -24.93 5.52
N GLU A 212 15.37 -24.12 6.58
CA GLU A 212 15.14 -24.63 7.93
C GLU A 212 13.65 -24.90 8.12
N ASP A 213 13.39 -26.16 8.47
CA ASP A 213 12.11 -26.77 8.78
C ASP A 213 11.58 -26.21 10.12
N CYS A 214 10.54 -25.36 10.07
CA CYS A 214 9.90 -24.77 11.25
C CYS A 214 8.88 -25.71 11.93
N SER A 215 8.82 -27.00 11.60
CA SER A 215 7.83 -27.92 12.18
C SER A 215 8.30 -28.60 13.48
N ARG A 216 8.34 -27.84 14.60
CA ARG A 216 8.19 -28.42 15.96
C ARG A 216 8.12 -27.36 17.06
N LEU A 217 6.94 -27.20 17.66
CA LEU A 217 6.79 -26.61 19.00
C LEU A 217 5.80 -27.46 19.80
N ASP A 218 6.33 -28.45 20.52
CA ASP A 218 5.70 -29.00 21.72
C ASP A 218 6.38 -28.36 22.93
N GLY A 219 5.63 -27.67 23.79
CA GLY A 219 6.18 -27.12 25.03
C GLY A 219 5.24 -26.18 25.77
N ALA A 220 4.37 -26.76 26.59
CA ALA A 220 3.59 -26.02 27.58
C ALA A 220 4.50 -25.43 28.66
N ALA A 221 4.32 -24.14 28.98
CA ALA A 221 4.77 -23.55 30.22
C ALA A 221 3.76 -22.51 30.72
N ASP A 222 3.20 -22.80 31.89
CA ASP A 222 2.41 -21.90 32.73
C ASP A 222 3.28 -20.69 33.15
N GLY A 223 2.82 -19.50 32.81
CA GLY A 223 3.45 -18.24 33.20
C GLY A 223 2.46 -17.09 33.13
N ALA A 224 1.81 -16.78 34.24
CA ALA A 224 0.85 -15.70 34.36
C ALA A 224 1.52 -14.32 34.19
N GLY A 225 1.44 -13.77 32.97
CA GLY A 225 1.65 -12.35 32.66
C GLY A 225 0.47 -11.85 31.85
N GLY A 226 -0.28 -10.87 32.37
CA GLY A 226 -1.49 -10.34 31.74
C GLY A 226 -1.18 -9.59 30.44
N GLY A 227 -0.99 -10.33 29.35
CA GLY A 227 -1.03 -9.80 27.98
C GLY A 227 -2.49 -9.63 27.55
N ALA A 228 -2.83 -8.47 27.00
CA ALA A 228 -4.14 -8.26 26.39
C ALA A 228 -4.30 -9.29 25.26
N VAL A 229 -5.24 -10.22 25.42
CA VAL A 229 -5.56 -11.25 24.42
C VAL A 229 -6.16 -10.55 23.22
N ILE A 230 -5.40 -10.51 22.13
CA ILE A 230 -5.90 -10.14 20.80
C ILE A 230 -6.84 -11.28 20.39
N LYS A 231 -8.03 -10.95 19.89
CA LYS A 231 -8.95 -11.95 19.37
C LYS A 231 -9.44 -11.53 18.01
N VAL A 232 -8.81 -12.08 17.00
CA VAL A 232 -9.17 -11.88 15.60
C VAL A 232 -10.49 -12.60 15.29
N PRO A 233 -11.40 -12.00 14.51
CA PRO A 233 -12.61 -12.67 14.06
C PRO A 233 -12.29 -13.92 13.21
N SER A 234 -13.10 -14.97 13.38
CA SER A 234 -12.98 -16.16 12.52
C SER A 234 -13.45 -15.86 11.09
N VAL A 235 -12.72 -16.39 10.12
CA VAL A 235 -13.02 -16.31 8.69
C VAL A 235 -13.80 -17.51 8.17
N LYS A 236 -14.24 -18.41 9.07
CA LYS A 236 -15.04 -19.61 8.78
C LYS A 236 -14.35 -20.60 7.85
N VAL A 237 -13.02 -20.55 7.81
CA VAL A 237 -12.14 -21.47 7.09
C VAL A 237 -11.10 -21.96 8.09
N ALA A 238 -11.21 -23.23 8.49
CA ALA A 238 -10.47 -23.76 9.64
C ALA A 238 -8.95 -23.57 9.55
N VAL A 239 -8.37 -23.72 8.34
CA VAL A 239 -6.92 -23.55 8.13
C VAL A 239 -6.48 -22.09 8.30
N LEU A 240 -7.29 -21.13 7.83
CA LEU A 240 -7.00 -19.70 8.00
C LEU A 240 -7.22 -19.27 9.47
N ASP A 241 -8.24 -19.82 10.15
CA ASP A 241 -8.45 -19.58 11.58
C ASP A 241 -7.27 -20.11 12.43
N GLU A 242 -6.70 -21.26 12.06
CA GLU A 242 -5.48 -21.80 12.70
C GLU A 242 -4.26 -20.92 12.41
N GLU A 243 -4.13 -20.37 11.21
CA GLU A 243 -3.10 -19.38 10.86
C GLU A 243 -3.24 -18.08 11.63
N HIS A 244 -4.46 -17.55 11.79
CA HIS A 244 -4.71 -16.38 12.65
C HIS A 244 -4.24 -16.65 14.07
N ALA A 245 -4.54 -17.83 14.62
CA ALA A 245 -4.08 -18.21 15.96
C ALA A 245 -2.53 -18.30 16.05
N ARG A 246 -1.85 -18.75 14.99
CA ARG A 246 -0.37 -18.74 14.92
C ARG A 246 0.18 -17.31 14.90
N CYS A 247 -0.42 -16.41 14.12
CA CYS A 247 -0.06 -14.99 14.08
C CYS A 247 -0.28 -14.30 15.44
N GLU A 248 -1.41 -14.57 16.10
CA GLU A 248 -1.70 -14.10 17.47
C GLU A 248 -0.66 -14.58 18.47
N ALA A 249 -0.30 -15.87 18.43
CA ALA A 249 0.72 -16.44 19.31
C ALA A 249 2.10 -15.79 19.09
N ALA A 250 2.47 -15.50 17.84
CA ALA A 250 3.71 -14.80 17.52
C ALA A 250 3.71 -13.35 18.05
N LEU A 251 2.57 -12.65 17.97
CA LEU A 251 2.42 -11.31 18.56
C LEU A 251 2.55 -11.32 20.09
N VAL A 252 1.99 -12.35 20.76
CA VAL A 252 2.15 -12.54 22.21
C VAL A 252 3.62 -12.75 22.56
N GLN A 253 4.32 -13.63 21.84
CA GLN A 253 5.75 -13.86 22.06
C GLN A 253 6.58 -12.60 21.82
N LEU A 254 6.24 -11.80 20.81
CA LEU A 254 6.87 -10.50 20.57
C LEU A 254 6.61 -9.52 21.71
N ALA A 255 5.41 -9.50 22.29
CA ALA A 255 5.10 -8.65 23.44
C ALA A 255 5.87 -9.02 24.70
N GLU A 256 6.11 -10.31 24.91
CA GLU A 256 6.86 -10.82 26.06
C GLU A 256 8.36 -10.56 25.91
N ARG A 257 8.93 -10.98 24.78
CA ARG A 257 10.38 -11.00 24.56
C ARG A 257 10.92 -9.67 24.05
N ARG A 258 10.15 -9.02 23.17
CA ARG A 258 10.48 -7.76 22.49
C ARG A 258 11.87 -7.78 21.86
N ASP A 259 12.32 -8.90 21.31
CA ASP A 259 13.64 -9.05 20.70
C ASP A 259 13.54 -9.29 19.19
N SER A 260 14.67 -9.17 18.48
CA SER A 260 14.74 -9.41 17.04
C SER A 260 14.39 -10.86 16.66
N ALA A 261 14.57 -11.83 17.56
CA ALA A 261 14.21 -13.22 17.32
C ALA A 261 12.69 -13.41 17.26
N ALA A 262 11.94 -12.84 18.22
CA ALA A 262 10.49 -12.86 18.23
C ALA A 262 9.89 -12.07 17.05
N LEU A 263 10.55 -10.98 16.63
CA LEU A 263 10.11 -10.23 15.45
C LEU A 263 10.30 -11.01 14.13
N ARG A 264 11.38 -11.79 14.00
CA ARG A 264 11.56 -12.71 12.87
C ARG A 264 10.51 -13.83 12.86
N GLN A 265 10.13 -14.34 14.04
CA GLN A 265 9.06 -15.33 14.15
C GLN A 265 7.71 -14.75 13.73
N LEU A 266 7.40 -13.52 14.13
CA LEU A 266 6.21 -12.82 13.65
C LEU A 266 6.23 -12.64 12.14
N LEU A 267 7.36 -12.20 11.57
CA LEU A 267 7.50 -12.06 10.12
C LEU A 267 7.23 -13.37 9.39
N CYS A 268 7.82 -14.47 9.85
CA CYS A 268 7.61 -15.80 9.26
C CYS A 268 6.13 -16.21 9.29
N ALA A 269 5.47 -16.03 10.44
CA ALA A 269 4.04 -16.34 10.58
C ALA A 269 3.17 -15.52 9.61
N TYR A 270 3.45 -14.22 9.44
CA TYR A 270 2.73 -13.36 8.50
C TYR A 270 2.99 -13.74 7.06
N GLU A 271 4.24 -14.02 6.69
CA GLU A 271 4.59 -14.42 5.32
C GLU A 271 3.89 -15.73 4.91
N GLU A 272 3.88 -16.73 5.79
CA GLU A 272 3.17 -17.99 5.54
C GLU A 272 1.67 -17.78 5.39
N HIS A 273 1.06 -17.08 6.35
CA HIS A 273 -0.38 -16.83 6.36
C HIS A 273 -0.84 -16.02 5.14
N PHE A 274 -0.22 -14.87 4.87
CA PHE A 274 -0.60 -14.02 3.74
C PHE A 274 -0.40 -14.74 2.40
N ALA A 275 0.70 -15.47 2.22
CA ALA A 275 0.92 -16.21 0.98
C ALA A 275 -0.16 -17.28 0.74
N HIS A 276 -0.58 -17.99 1.79
CA HIS A 276 -1.62 -19.01 1.69
C HIS A 276 -3.00 -18.39 1.47
N GLU A 277 -3.33 -17.34 2.21
CA GLU A 277 -4.59 -16.61 2.06
C GLU A 277 -4.74 -16.02 0.65
N GLU A 278 -3.70 -15.34 0.14
CA GLU A 278 -3.69 -14.79 -1.21
C GLU A 278 -3.93 -15.88 -2.28
N ALA A 279 -3.32 -17.06 -2.09
CA ALA A 279 -3.50 -18.19 -3.00
C ALA A 279 -4.94 -18.73 -2.97
N LEU A 280 -5.55 -18.86 -1.78
CA LEU A 280 -6.95 -19.28 -1.63
C LEU A 280 -7.90 -18.26 -2.26
N LEU A 281 -7.66 -16.97 -2.03
CA LEU A 281 -8.48 -15.90 -2.60
C LEU A 281 -8.35 -15.86 -4.12
N ASP A 282 -7.14 -16.00 -4.67
CA ASP A 282 -6.91 -16.12 -6.11
C ASP A 282 -7.62 -17.34 -6.71
N GLN A 283 -7.62 -18.46 -6.00
CA GLN A 283 -8.23 -19.71 -6.46
C GLN A 283 -9.76 -19.66 -6.42
N HIS A 284 -10.34 -19.15 -5.35
CA HIS A 284 -11.78 -19.31 -5.07
C HIS A 284 -12.61 -18.07 -5.35
N LEU A 285 -12.04 -16.87 -5.19
CA LEU A 285 -12.78 -15.60 -5.36
C LEU A 285 -12.31 -14.81 -6.59
N TYR A 286 -11.03 -14.87 -6.95
CA TYR A 286 -10.44 -14.00 -7.97
C TYR A 286 -9.92 -14.72 -9.22
N ALA A 287 -10.32 -15.97 -9.45
CA ALA A 287 -9.80 -16.81 -10.54
C ALA A 287 -9.96 -16.19 -11.95
N GLY A 288 -10.97 -15.33 -12.17
CA GLY A 288 -11.24 -14.65 -13.45
C GLY A 288 -10.66 -13.23 -13.58
N VAL A 289 -10.16 -12.65 -12.50
CA VAL A 289 -9.90 -11.20 -12.38
C VAL A 289 -8.68 -10.73 -13.22
N LYS A 290 -7.81 -11.66 -13.63
CA LYS A 290 -6.56 -11.35 -14.35
C LYS A 290 -6.75 -11.01 -15.84
N GLN A 291 -7.92 -11.28 -16.44
CA GLN A 291 -8.13 -11.14 -17.89
C GLN A 291 -9.10 -10.03 -18.31
N GLU A 292 -9.76 -9.34 -17.38
CA GLU A 292 -10.74 -8.31 -17.73
C GLU A 292 -10.08 -6.95 -17.98
N GLY A 293 -10.27 -6.45 -19.20
CA GLY A 293 -10.07 -5.04 -19.54
C GLY A 293 -11.30 -4.25 -19.12
N GLY A 294 -11.25 -3.61 -17.96
CA GLY A 294 -12.38 -2.88 -17.40
C GLY A 294 -12.29 -2.74 -15.89
N PHE A 295 -13.30 -2.11 -15.31
CA PHE A 295 -13.45 -2.00 -13.87
C PHE A 295 -13.95 -3.34 -13.27
N SER A 296 -13.38 -3.75 -12.13
CA SER A 296 -13.86 -4.91 -11.36
C SER A 296 -13.72 -4.65 -9.86
N ALA A 297 -14.81 -4.83 -9.12
CA ALA A 297 -14.84 -4.69 -7.67
C ALA A 297 -13.93 -5.72 -6.99
N ASP A 298 -13.94 -6.96 -7.47
CA ASP A 298 -13.09 -8.04 -6.98
C ASP A 298 -11.61 -7.78 -7.29
N LYS A 299 -11.28 -7.21 -8.46
CA LYS A 299 -9.91 -6.73 -8.75
C LYS A 299 -9.43 -5.68 -7.78
N SER A 300 -10.30 -4.74 -7.44
CA SER A 300 -9.99 -3.63 -6.54
C SER A 300 -9.82 -4.12 -5.10
N ALA A 301 -10.72 -5.00 -4.64
CA ALA A 301 -10.64 -5.65 -3.33
C ALA A 301 -9.33 -6.43 -3.19
N ARG A 302 -9.06 -7.35 -4.12
CA ARG A 302 -7.81 -8.13 -4.19
C ARG A 302 -6.58 -7.24 -4.14
N SER A 303 -6.51 -6.24 -5.01
CA SER A 303 -5.32 -5.38 -5.11
C SER A 303 -5.09 -4.58 -3.83
N SER A 304 -6.15 -4.08 -3.20
CA SER A 304 -6.04 -3.33 -1.95
C SER A 304 -5.69 -4.19 -0.74
N HIS A 305 -6.18 -5.43 -0.71
CA HIS A 305 -5.93 -6.39 0.36
C HIS A 305 -4.47 -6.86 0.32
N PHE A 306 -3.99 -7.28 -0.86
CA PHE A 306 -2.62 -7.77 -1.03
C PHE A 306 -1.59 -6.64 -0.84
N ALA A 307 -1.95 -5.40 -1.21
CA ALA A 307 -1.13 -4.24 -0.92
C ALA A 307 -1.01 -3.97 0.59
N ASP A 308 -2.03 -4.29 1.39
CA ASP A 308 -1.96 -4.17 2.85
C ASP A 308 -1.03 -5.23 3.46
N HIS A 309 -1.05 -6.48 2.94
CA HIS A 309 -0.06 -7.50 3.33
C HIS A 309 1.37 -7.01 3.09
N GLU A 310 1.68 -6.56 1.87
CA GLU A 310 3.03 -6.12 1.52
C GLU A 310 3.47 -4.91 2.36
N ARG A 311 2.53 -4.02 2.71
CA ARG A 311 2.77 -2.90 3.63
C ARG A 311 3.16 -3.41 5.02
N MET A 312 2.37 -4.32 5.60
CA MET A 312 2.63 -4.91 6.92
C MET A 312 3.98 -5.65 6.96
N LEU A 313 4.26 -6.47 5.95
CA LEU A 313 5.53 -7.20 5.82
C LEU A 313 6.71 -6.23 5.68
N SER A 314 6.56 -5.19 4.86
CA SER A 314 7.60 -4.17 4.68
C SER A 314 7.92 -3.41 5.97
N GLU A 315 6.92 -3.13 6.80
CA GLU A 315 7.11 -2.47 8.09
C GLU A 315 7.91 -3.35 9.06
N ILE A 316 7.58 -4.64 9.16
CA ILE A 316 8.32 -5.59 10.02
C ILE A 316 9.76 -5.76 9.52
N ARG A 317 9.96 -5.91 8.21
CA ARG A 317 11.30 -6.00 7.60
C ARG A 317 12.13 -4.74 7.87
N ALA A 318 11.51 -3.55 7.83
CA ALA A 318 12.18 -2.30 8.16
C ALA A 318 12.63 -2.22 9.63
N LEU A 319 11.81 -2.70 10.56
CA LEU A 319 12.19 -2.79 11.99
C LEU A 319 13.40 -3.71 12.20
N LEU A 320 13.47 -4.84 11.48
CA LEU A 320 14.62 -5.75 11.54
C LEU A 320 15.90 -5.10 11.00
N LEU A 321 15.82 -4.28 9.95
CA LEU A 321 16.97 -3.56 9.41
C LEU A 321 17.48 -2.48 10.36
N LEU A 322 16.58 -1.70 10.97
CA LEU A 322 16.94 -0.65 11.93
C LEU A 322 17.64 -1.21 13.18
N GLY A 323 17.29 -2.43 13.60
CA GLY A 323 17.98 -3.12 14.69
C GLY A 323 19.38 -3.62 14.33
N SER A 324 19.72 -3.75 13.03
CA SER A 324 20.99 -4.34 12.58
C SER A 324 22.12 -3.33 12.32
N ASP A 325 21.81 -2.04 12.23
CA ASP A 325 22.77 -0.97 11.86
C ASP A 325 23.47 -0.31 13.07
N SER A 326 23.19 -0.71 14.31
CA SER A 326 23.89 -0.20 15.50
C SER A 326 25.24 -0.89 15.69
N LEU A 327 26.29 -0.31 15.10
CA LEU A 327 27.70 -0.68 15.33
C LEU A 327 28.21 -0.38 16.76
N ASP A 328 27.35 0.13 17.66
CA ASP A 328 27.64 0.34 19.06
C ASP A 328 26.93 -0.72 19.93
N ASP A 329 27.74 -1.60 20.51
CA ASP A 329 27.45 -2.80 21.33
C ASP A 329 26.57 -2.61 22.60
N ALA A 330 25.70 -1.60 22.66
CA ALA A 330 24.89 -1.34 23.86
C ALA A 330 23.54 -0.63 23.64
N ILE A 331 23.06 -0.45 22.41
CA ILE A 331 21.68 0.06 22.17
C ILE A 331 20.79 -1.13 21.78
N SER A 332 20.36 -1.83 22.83
CA SER A 332 19.13 -2.63 22.93
C SER A 332 18.49 -3.07 21.60
N ASP A 333 18.73 -4.32 21.23
CA ASP A 333 17.90 -5.16 20.31
C ASP A 333 16.41 -5.21 20.70
N ALA A 334 16.01 -4.52 21.78
CA ALA A 334 14.66 -4.51 22.28
C ALA A 334 13.75 -3.58 21.47
N ILE A 335 12.70 -4.16 20.92
CA ILE A 335 11.60 -3.49 20.25
C ILE A 335 10.75 -2.78 21.32
N SER A 336 10.36 -1.54 21.04
CA SER A 336 9.59 -0.77 22.02
C SER A 336 8.20 -1.37 22.20
N ALA A 337 7.65 -1.25 23.42
CA ALA A 337 6.28 -1.69 23.69
C ALA A 337 5.24 -0.98 22.80
N ALA A 338 5.52 0.27 22.39
CA ALA A 338 4.69 1.03 21.48
C ALA A 338 4.68 0.44 20.06
N GLU A 339 5.81 -0.09 19.59
CA GLU A 339 5.89 -0.78 18.29
C GLU A 339 5.13 -2.09 18.30
N VAL A 340 5.26 -2.87 19.37
CA VAL A 340 4.45 -4.10 19.54
C VAL A 340 2.97 -3.77 19.53
N GLN A 341 2.52 -2.78 20.32
CA GLN A 341 1.12 -2.36 20.36
C GLN A 341 0.60 -1.91 18.99
N ARG A 342 1.44 -1.22 18.21
CA ARG A 342 1.09 -0.80 16.85
C ARG A 342 0.86 -2.01 15.94
N LEU A 343 1.81 -2.95 15.90
CA LEU A 343 1.72 -4.17 15.07
C LEU A 343 0.50 -5.01 15.45
N THR A 344 0.28 -5.19 16.75
CA THR A 344 -0.92 -5.84 17.31
C THR A 344 -2.21 -5.21 16.79
N ALA A 345 -2.36 -3.89 16.96
CA ALA A 345 -3.57 -3.20 16.55
C ALA A 345 -3.74 -3.20 15.03
N GLU A 346 -2.65 -3.34 14.29
CA GLU A 346 -2.67 -3.41 12.84
C GLU A 346 -3.20 -4.73 12.30
N PHE A 347 -2.77 -5.84 12.89
CA PHE A 347 -3.29 -7.16 12.56
C PHE A 347 -4.78 -7.29 12.86
N GLU A 348 -5.23 -6.81 14.03
CA GLU A 348 -6.65 -6.81 14.38
C GLU A 348 -7.49 -5.99 13.39
N ARG A 349 -6.98 -4.81 12.97
CA ARG A 349 -7.64 -3.99 11.96
C ARG A 349 -7.66 -4.65 10.59
N HIS A 350 -6.56 -5.26 10.18
CA HIS A 350 -6.45 -5.99 8.92
C HIS A 350 -7.54 -7.07 8.86
N ALA A 351 -7.57 -7.93 9.86
CA ALA A 351 -8.50 -9.05 9.87
C ALA A 351 -9.97 -8.65 10.00
N THR A 352 -10.24 -7.53 10.68
CA THR A 352 -11.59 -6.97 10.72
C THR A 352 -12.00 -6.34 9.40
N ALA A 353 -11.10 -5.60 8.74
CA ALA A 353 -11.43 -4.79 7.58
C ALA A 353 -11.40 -5.56 6.25
N TYR A 354 -10.48 -6.51 6.13
CA TYR A 354 -10.28 -7.31 4.92
C TYR A 354 -10.83 -8.72 5.11
N ASP A 355 -10.38 -9.44 6.14
CA ASP A 355 -10.69 -10.87 6.24
C ASP A 355 -12.15 -11.15 6.55
N GLY A 356 -12.73 -10.34 7.44
CA GLY A 356 -14.17 -10.34 7.67
C GLY A 356 -14.99 -10.02 6.41
N GLY A 357 -14.43 -9.29 5.45
CA GLY A 357 -15.08 -8.92 4.20
C GLY A 357 -15.22 -10.07 3.20
N TYR A 358 -14.30 -11.04 3.20
CA TYR A 358 -14.37 -12.19 2.30
C TYR A 358 -14.88 -13.47 2.99
N ALA A 359 -14.86 -13.55 4.32
CA ALA A 359 -15.11 -14.77 5.11
C ALA A 359 -16.31 -15.62 4.62
N ASP A 360 -17.49 -15.01 4.49
CA ASP A 360 -18.69 -15.71 4.04
C ASP A 360 -18.60 -16.20 2.59
N ARG A 361 -18.01 -15.39 1.71
CA ARG A 361 -17.85 -15.72 0.29
C ARG A 361 -16.87 -16.87 0.11
N LEU A 362 -15.73 -16.82 0.81
CA LEU A 362 -14.69 -17.84 0.70
C LEU A 362 -15.17 -19.17 1.29
N SER A 363 -15.77 -19.14 2.49
CA SER A 363 -16.32 -20.35 3.13
C SER A 363 -17.38 -21.02 2.26
N ALA A 364 -18.27 -20.23 1.63
CA ALA A 364 -19.25 -20.75 0.69
C ALA A 364 -18.61 -21.33 -0.58
N ALA A 365 -17.57 -20.69 -1.13
CA ALA A 365 -16.88 -21.14 -2.34
C ALA A 365 -16.06 -22.43 -2.12
N MET A 366 -15.55 -22.66 -0.90
CA MET A 366 -14.81 -23.86 -0.54
C MET A 366 -15.73 -25.05 -0.17
N ALA A 367 -17.02 -24.81 0.04
CA ALA A 367 -18.01 -25.84 0.34
C ALA A 367 -18.63 -26.49 -0.92
N LEU A 368 -18.33 -25.95 -2.11
CA LEU A 368 -18.73 -26.44 -3.43
C LEU A 368 -17.63 -27.33 -4.03
#